data_AF-B2WPT8-F1
#
_entry.id   AF-B2WPT8-F1
#
_cell.length_a   1.000
_cell.length_b   1.000
_cell.length_c   1.000
_cell.angle_alpha   90.00
_cell.angle_beta   90.00
_cell.angle_gamma   90.00
#
_symmetry.space_group_name_H-M   'P 1'
#
loop_
_entity.id
_entity.type
_entity.pdbx_description
1 polymer ?
#
loop_
_entity_poly.entity_id
_entity_poly.type
_entity_poly.pdbx_seq_one_letter_code
_entity_poly.pdbx_strand_id
1 'polypeptide(L)'
;MLLDILIFSYHIEDYNLQQGLQECRPPLLIKGIHAERASLLSTRELHIVHKYSEAVNNVCENVARNCQSLLSDYDRAFIVSFVMQPARQLGIDPAYLLEQLLAFRIHMCRVENRKKTLLHAKSTSLWTRGLILLHSKWTLGKSQRLLACRLVSDDIAVTQLGERICERLRLVLGQAIKDFSEKHCKFGMGNVKREVYADSVPTALVHELNSWEASYRKKNRIIRERTQRMIAPPDSELPRRNSPIVERAKSTRNLYSIYEHDEVPQRPRSFDR
;
A
#
# COMPACT_ATOMS: atom_id res chain seq x y z
N MET A 1 7.54 -13.10 -3.68
CA MET A 1 7.97 -12.01 -2.77
C MET A 1 7.39 -12.19 -1.38
N LEU A 2 6.09 -11.98 -1.13
CA LEU A 2 5.52 -12.06 0.23
C LEU A 2 5.87 -13.38 0.97
N LEU A 3 5.71 -14.53 0.31
CA LEU A 3 6.13 -15.84 0.85
C LEU A 3 7.61 -15.85 1.28
N ASP A 4 8.47 -15.27 0.46
CA ASP A 4 9.91 -15.17 0.72
C ASP A 4 10.21 -14.30 1.95
N ILE A 5 9.49 -13.18 2.10
CA ILE A 5 9.57 -12.30 3.27
C ILE A 5 9.14 -13.03 4.54
N LEU A 6 8.05 -13.79 4.50
CA LEU A 6 7.52 -14.53 5.65
C LEU A 6 8.44 -15.71 6.03
N ILE A 7 8.80 -16.55 5.07
CA ILE A 7 9.75 -17.67 5.29
C ILE A 7 11.04 -17.14 5.90
N PHE A 8 11.56 -16.04 5.36
CA PHE A 8 12.73 -15.39 5.93
C PHE A 8 12.48 -14.91 7.36
N SER A 9 11.44 -14.11 7.61
CA SER A 9 11.19 -13.47 8.91
C SER A 9 11.00 -14.47 10.05
N TYR A 10 10.35 -15.60 9.76
CA TYR A 10 10.08 -16.65 10.74
C TYR A 10 11.15 -17.75 10.78
N HIS A 11 12.20 -17.68 9.95
CA HIS A 11 13.26 -18.69 9.86
C HIS A 11 12.72 -20.11 9.63
N ILE A 12 11.90 -20.28 8.59
CA ILE A 12 11.31 -21.57 8.29
C ILE A 12 12.27 -22.36 7.39
N GLU A 13 12.86 -23.43 7.91
CA GLU A 13 13.79 -24.31 7.19
C GLU A 13 13.41 -25.80 7.35
N ASP A 14 12.13 -26.06 7.66
CA ASP A 14 11.56 -27.39 7.92
C ASP A 14 11.40 -28.24 6.64
N TYR A 15 11.51 -29.56 6.77
CA TYR A 15 11.20 -30.52 5.70
C TYR A 15 9.78 -30.34 5.12
N ASN A 16 8.80 -30.01 5.98
CA ASN A 16 7.42 -29.72 5.57
C ASN A 16 7.33 -28.47 4.68
N LEU A 17 8.24 -27.50 4.83
CA LEU A 17 8.31 -26.36 3.92
C LEU A 17 8.68 -26.83 2.51
N GLN A 18 9.70 -27.69 2.37
CA GLN A 18 10.14 -28.20 1.06
C GLN A 18 9.01 -28.97 0.36
N GLN A 19 8.32 -29.84 1.08
CA GLN A 19 7.16 -30.57 0.54
C GLN A 19 6.03 -29.60 0.14
N GLY A 20 5.69 -28.62 0.98
CA GLY A 20 4.65 -27.65 0.65
C GLY A 20 4.98 -26.81 -0.58
N LEU A 21 6.24 -26.43 -0.74
CA LEU A 21 6.69 -25.69 -1.92
C LEU A 21 6.60 -26.53 -3.21
N GLN A 22 6.92 -27.83 -3.14
CA GLN A 22 6.79 -28.76 -4.27
C GLN A 22 5.34 -29.07 -4.65
N GLU A 23 4.42 -29.10 -3.66
CA GLU A 23 2.98 -29.31 -3.87
C GLU A 23 2.27 -28.11 -4.52
N CYS A 24 2.85 -26.90 -4.45
CA CYS A 24 2.30 -25.71 -5.08
C CYS A 24 2.23 -25.83 -6.61
N ARG A 25 1.32 -25.09 -7.24
CA ARG A 25 1.18 -25.05 -8.70
C ARG A 25 1.24 -23.60 -9.21
N PRO A 26 2.28 -23.22 -9.99
CA PRO A 26 3.47 -24.03 -10.32
C PRO A 26 4.32 -24.35 -9.08
N PRO A 27 5.12 -25.44 -9.10
CA PRO A 27 6.01 -25.77 -8.00
C PRO A 27 6.97 -24.62 -7.70
N LEU A 28 7.09 -24.29 -6.43
CA LEU A 28 8.03 -23.31 -5.94
C LEU A 28 9.27 -24.06 -5.45
N LEU A 29 10.46 -23.51 -5.75
CA LEU A 29 11.72 -24.11 -5.33
C LEU A 29 12.56 -23.05 -4.64
N ILE A 30 13.18 -23.43 -3.52
CA ILE A 30 14.15 -22.59 -2.84
C ILE A 30 15.42 -22.55 -3.71
N LYS A 31 15.74 -21.38 -4.24
CA LYS A 31 16.94 -21.08 -5.01
C LYS A 31 18.00 -20.52 -4.07
N GLY A 32 19.00 -21.31 -3.72
CA GLY A 32 20.16 -20.87 -2.94
C GLY A 32 21.23 -20.20 -3.81
N ILE A 33 21.93 -19.21 -3.21
CA ILE A 33 23.28 -18.64 -3.47
C ILE A 33 23.25 -17.10 -3.35
N HIS A 34 22.72 -16.59 -2.23
CA HIS A 34 23.22 -15.33 -1.67
C HIS A 34 23.22 -15.46 -0.15
N ALA A 35 24.42 -15.73 0.38
CA ALA A 35 24.78 -15.75 1.80
C ALA A 35 23.74 -16.42 2.73
N GLU A 36 23.84 -17.75 2.86
CA GLU A 36 23.27 -18.50 4.00
C GLU A 36 21.74 -18.46 4.18
N ARG A 37 20.97 -18.23 3.11
CA ARG A 37 19.50 -18.15 3.17
C ARG A 37 18.78 -19.02 2.15
N ALA A 38 17.70 -19.65 2.59
CA ALA A 38 16.65 -20.15 1.72
C ALA A 38 15.85 -18.97 1.14
N SER A 39 15.93 -18.76 -0.17
CA SER A 39 15.14 -17.77 -0.93
C SER A 39 14.34 -18.46 -2.02
N LEU A 40 13.09 -18.08 -2.24
CA LEU A 40 12.27 -18.47 -3.40
C LEU A 40 12.62 -17.65 -4.64
N LEU A 41 13.22 -16.47 -4.44
CA LEU A 41 13.54 -15.52 -5.50
C LEU A 41 14.97 -15.75 -6.01
N SER A 42 15.14 -15.71 -7.33
CA SER A 42 16.45 -15.62 -7.98
C SER A 42 17.12 -14.27 -7.70
N THR A 43 18.44 -14.18 -7.94
CA THR A 43 19.20 -12.92 -7.83
C THR A 43 18.56 -11.76 -8.60
N ARG A 44 18.07 -12.03 -9.82
CA ARG A 44 17.39 -11.02 -10.64
C ARG A 44 16.07 -10.56 -10.02
N GLU A 45 15.26 -11.51 -9.53
CA GLU A 45 13.99 -11.20 -8.87
C GLU A 45 14.20 -10.44 -7.56
N LEU A 46 15.23 -10.80 -6.78
CA LEU A 46 15.64 -10.06 -5.59
C LEU A 46 16.02 -8.61 -5.91
N HIS A 47 16.79 -8.39 -6.97
CA HIS A 47 17.15 -7.03 -7.42
C HIS A 47 15.90 -6.22 -7.83
N ILE A 48 14.92 -6.85 -8.46
CA ILE A 48 13.64 -6.20 -8.81
C ILE A 48 12.85 -5.83 -7.55
N VAL A 49 12.73 -6.74 -6.59
CA VAL A 49 12.07 -6.48 -5.30
C VAL A 49 12.77 -5.36 -4.54
N HIS A 50 14.11 -5.30 -4.59
CA HIS A 50 14.87 -4.20 -4.00
C HIS A 50 14.50 -2.86 -4.63
N LYS A 51 14.43 -2.77 -5.97
CA LYS A 51 13.98 -1.56 -6.67
C LYS A 51 12.57 -1.15 -6.26
N TYR A 52 11.66 -2.10 -6.10
CA TYR A 52 10.30 -1.83 -5.61
C TYR A 52 10.34 -1.24 -4.21
N SER A 53 11.14 -1.82 -3.32
CA SER A 53 11.27 -1.37 -1.95
C SER A 53 11.89 0.04 -1.83
N GLU A 54 12.84 0.40 -2.71
CA GLU A 54 13.43 1.74 -2.77
C GLU A 54 12.42 2.78 -3.27
N ALA A 55 11.70 2.48 -4.36
CA ALA A 55 10.67 3.38 -4.88
C ALA A 55 9.59 3.67 -3.82
N VAL A 56 9.11 2.62 -3.14
CA VAL A 56 8.13 2.75 -2.05
C VAL A 56 8.70 3.57 -0.89
N ASN A 57 9.96 3.35 -0.49
CA ASN A 57 10.59 4.14 0.57
C ASN A 57 10.63 5.63 0.25
N ASN A 58 11.09 6.00 -0.95
CA ASN A 58 11.22 7.39 -1.37
C ASN A 58 9.86 8.10 -1.36
N VAL A 59 8.83 7.44 -1.88
CA VAL A 59 7.47 7.97 -1.89
C VAL A 59 6.89 8.08 -0.47
N CYS A 60 7.08 7.07 0.37
CA CYS A 60 6.68 7.12 1.78
C CYS A 60 7.37 8.25 2.55
N GLU A 61 8.67 8.51 2.30
CA GLU A 61 9.37 9.65 2.90
C GLU A 61 8.76 10.99 2.49
N ASN A 62 8.39 11.14 1.21
CA ASN A 62 7.74 12.35 0.69
C ASN A 62 6.35 12.55 1.31
N VAL A 63 5.52 11.50 1.35
CA VAL A 63 4.20 11.53 1.99
C VAL A 63 4.33 11.91 3.46
N ALA A 64 5.28 11.27 4.16
CA ALA A 64 5.49 11.52 5.56
C ALA A 64 5.86 13.01 5.76
N ARG A 65 6.80 13.56 4.99
CA ARG A 65 7.19 14.99 5.04
C ARG A 65 6.08 15.98 4.60
N ASN A 66 4.86 15.52 4.36
CA ASN A 66 3.72 16.29 3.83
C ASN A 66 3.99 16.91 2.45
N CYS A 67 4.92 16.35 1.69
CA CYS A 67 5.23 16.78 0.33
C CYS A 67 4.30 16.09 -0.70
N GLN A 68 3.01 15.92 -0.39
CA GLN A 68 2.06 15.17 -1.24
C GLN A 68 2.00 15.70 -2.69
N SER A 69 2.31 16.98 -2.92
CA SER A 69 2.39 17.55 -4.28
C SER A 69 3.62 17.10 -5.10
N LEU A 70 4.56 16.34 -4.52
CA LEU A 70 5.81 15.90 -5.16
C LEU A 70 5.79 14.46 -5.66
N LEU A 71 4.71 13.69 -5.48
CA LEU A 71 4.64 12.37 -6.09
C LEU A 71 4.51 12.52 -7.61
N SER A 72 5.51 12.05 -8.35
CA SER A 72 5.47 12.08 -9.80
C SER A 72 4.42 11.11 -10.34
N ASP A 73 3.81 11.41 -11.50
CA ASP A 73 2.87 10.48 -12.14
C ASP A 73 3.54 9.14 -12.48
N TYR A 74 4.86 9.14 -12.73
CA TYR A 74 5.64 7.93 -12.91
C TYR A 74 5.66 7.06 -11.64
N ASP A 75 5.99 7.64 -10.48
CA ASP A 75 6.03 6.90 -9.21
C ASP A 75 4.65 6.33 -8.85
N ARG A 76 3.60 7.13 -9.06
CA ARG A 76 2.22 6.70 -8.84
C ARG A 76 1.87 5.53 -9.74
N ALA A 77 2.11 5.64 -11.05
CA ALA A 77 1.83 4.59 -12.01
C ALA A 77 2.64 3.31 -11.70
N PHE A 78 3.91 3.46 -11.32
CA PHE A 78 4.79 2.36 -10.95
C PHE A 78 4.27 1.61 -9.72
N ILE A 79 4.02 2.29 -8.61
CA ILE A 79 3.55 1.66 -7.37
C ILE A 79 2.17 1.03 -7.58
N VAL A 80 1.27 1.69 -8.30
CA VAL A 80 -0.06 1.14 -8.61
C VAL A 80 0.08 -0.16 -9.42
N SER A 81 0.86 -0.14 -10.50
CA SER A 81 0.95 -1.28 -11.43
C SER A 81 1.71 -2.48 -10.86
N PHE A 82 2.80 -2.23 -10.13
CA PHE A 82 3.70 -3.29 -9.68
C PHE A 82 3.51 -3.72 -8.23
N VAL A 83 2.78 -2.93 -7.42
CA VAL A 83 2.56 -3.25 -6.00
C VAL A 83 1.07 -3.32 -5.65
N MET A 84 0.31 -2.24 -5.87
CA MET A 84 -1.08 -2.18 -5.39
C MET A 84 -2.02 -3.10 -6.16
N GLN A 85 -1.97 -3.10 -7.50
CA GLN A 85 -2.84 -3.96 -8.31
C GLN A 85 -2.56 -5.44 -8.04
N PRO A 86 -1.30 -5.92 -8.01
CA PRO A 86 -1.00 -7.28 -7.57
C PRO A 86 -1.51 -7.60 -6.16
N ALA A 87 -1.34 -6.69 -5.18
CA ALA A 87 -1.86 -6.89 -3.83
C ALA A 87 -3.38 -7.09 -3.81
N ARG A 88 -4.12 -6.22 -4.51
CA ARG A 88 -5.58 -6.31 -4.65
C ARG A 88 -6.02 -7.61 -5.33
N GLN A 89 -5.32 -8.03 -6.39
CA GLN A 89 -5.59 -9.31 -7.08
C GLN A 89 -5.36 -10.53 -6.18
N LEU A 90 -4.47 -10.41 -5.19
CA LEU A 90 -4.21 -11.43 -4.19
C LEU A 90 -5.11 -11.31 -2.95
N GLY A 91 -6.03 -10.35 -2.90
CA GLY A 91 -6.88 -10.13 -1.72
C GLY A 91 -6.13 -9.59 -0.50
N ILE A 92 -4.95 -9.00 -0.70
CA ILE A 92 -4.10 -8.47 0.37
C ILE A 92 -4.21 -6.95 0.38
N ASP A 93 -4.30 -6.36 1.57
CA ASP A 93 -4.28 -4.90 1.72
C ASP A 93 -2.96 -4.34 1.15
N PRO A 94 -3.00 -3.43 0.17
CA PRO A 94 -1.80 -2.79 -0.37
C PRO A 94 -0.95 -2.11 0.70
N ALA A 95 -1.54 -1.52 1.74
CA ALA A 95 -0.79 -0.82 2.79
C ALA A 95 0.12 -1.77 3.56
N TYR A 96 -0.37 -2.98 3.85
CA TYR A 96 0.43 -4.04 4.46
C TYR A 96 1.59 -4.49 3.56
N LEU A 97 1.35 -4.65 2.25
CA LEU A 97 2.41 -5.06 1.33
C LEU A 97 3.50 -3.98 1.20
N LEU A 98 3.11 -2.70 1.17
CA LEU A 98 4.06 -1.58 1.18
C LEU A 98 4.89 -1.59 2.47
N GLU A 99 4.28 -1.86 3.62
CA GLU A 99 5.01 -1.97 4.88
C GLU A 99 5.97 -3.17 4.90
N GLN A 100 5.56 -4.33 4.38
CA GLN A 100 6.45 -5.49 4.22
C GLN A 100 7.66 -5.16 3.34
N LEU A 101 7.48 -4.40 2.27
CA LEU A 101 8.57 -3.92 1.41
C LEU A 101 9.51 -2.94 2.14
N LEU A 102 8.97 -2.04 2.97
CA LEU A 102 9.79 -1.14 3.80
C LEU A 102 10.61 -1.94 4.83
N ALA A 103 9.97 -2.89 5.53
CA ALA A 103 10.63 -3.76 6.49
C ALA A 103 11.70 -4.63 5.81
N PHE A 104 11.41 -5.15 4.61
CA PHE A 104 12.36 -5.84 3.76
C PHE A 104 13.57 -4.95 3.48
N ARG A 105 13.41 -3.73 2.97
CA ARG A 105 14.53 -2.84 2.67
C ARG A 105 15.47 -2.61 3.87
N ILE A 106 14.91 -2.41 5.07
CA ILE A 106 15.67 -2.06 6.27
C ILE A 106 16.41 -3.28 6.85
N HIS A 107 15.77 -4.44 6.83
CA HIS A 107 16.21 -5.60 7.63
C HIS A 107 16.62 -6.81 6.78
N MET A 108 16.19 -6.88 5.52
CA MET A 108 16.77 -7.81 4.56
C MET A 108 18.11 -7.30 4.08
N CYS A 109 18.90 -8.22 3.52
CA CYS A 109 20.35 -8.15 3.29
C CYS A 109 21.24 -8.63 4.45
N ARG A 110 20.73 -8.88 5.67
CA ARG A 110 21.57 -9.39 6.80
C ARG A 110 20.85 -10.32 7.79
N VAL A 111 21.41 -11.51 8.06
CA VAL A 111 20.74 -12.60 8.82
C VAL A 111 20.47 -12.18 10.27
N GLU A 112 21.35 -11.38 10.87
CA GLU A 112 21.20 -10.87 12.23
C GLU A 112 19.98 -9.97 12.44
N ASN A 113 19.36 -9.48 11.37
CA ASN A 113 18.19 -8.61 11.42
C ASN A 113 16.88 -9.35 11.18
N ARG A 114 16.91 -10.69 11.04
CA ARG A 114 15.73 -11.51 10.71
C ARG A 114 14.53 -11.25 11.61
N LYS A 115 14.70 -11.25 12.94
CA LYS A 115 13.57 -11.01 13.87
C LYS A 115 13.14 -9.53 13.93
N LYS A 116 13.98 -8.62 13.43
CA LYS A 116 13.71 -7.18 13.41
C LYS A 116 12.74 -6.81 12.27
N THR A 117 12.61 -7.65 11.24
CA THR A 117 11.58 -7.46 10.19
C THR A 117 10.15 -7.50 10.75
N LEU A 118 9.92 -8.24 11.85
CA LEU A 118 8.61 -8.45 12.47
C LEU A 118 8.20 -7.31 13.42
N LEU A 119 9.18 -6.56 13.92
CA LEU A 119 8.98 -5.41 14.78
C LEU A 119 9.42 -4.19 13.97
N HIS A 120 8.57 -3.74 13.04
CA HIS A 120 8.74 -2.42 12.46
C HIS A 120 8.52 -1.37 13.56
N ALA A 121 9.55 -1.17 14.39
CA ALA A 121 9.63 -0.15 15.40
C ALA A 121 10.79 0.76 15.02
N LYS A 122 10.41 1.97 14.61
CA LYS A 122 11.25 3.16 14.43
C LYS A 122 12.38 3.26 15.48
N SER A 123 13.53 2.65 15.22
CA SER A 123 14.82 3.24 15.58
C SER A 123 15.32 4.18 14.48
N THR A 124 14.65 4.25 13.32
CA THR A 124 14.88 5.24 12.27
C THR A 124 13.85 6.36 12.36
N SER A 125 13.91 7.06 13.48
CA SER A 125 13.16 8.28 13.68
C SER A 125 13.83 9.46 12.96
N LEU A 126 13.50 9.68 11.69
CA LEU A 126 13.42 11.05 11.16
C LEU A 126 12.17 11.79 11.67
N TRP A 127 11.31 11.07 12.41
CA TRP A 127 10.03 11.56 12.96
C TRP A 127 10.09 12.06 14.42
N THR A 128 11.22 11.96 15.13
CA THR A 128 11.39 12.55 16.49
C THR A 128 12.31 13.76 16.53
N ARG A 129 12.84 14.24 15.40
CA ARG A 129 13.66 15.47 15.38
C ARG A 129 12.88 16.76 15.10
N GLY A 130 11.57 16.69 14.85
CA GLY A 130 10.82 17.82 14.30
C GLY A 130 9.70 18.42 15.14
N LEU A 131 9.13 17.74 16.14
CA LEU A 131 8.03 18.28 16.93
C LEU A 131 8.05 17.70 18.35
N ILE A 132 8.31 18.59 19.29
CA ILE A 132 8.22 18.42 20.74
C ILE A 132 6.80 17.93 21.07
N LEU A 133 6.58 16.62 21.20
CA LEU A 133 5.36 16.04 21.80
C LEU A 133 5.40 14.50 22.03
N LEU A 134 6.56 13.89 22.31
CA LEU A 134 6.60 12.50 22.79
C LEU A 134 7.50 12.38 24.02
N HIS A 135 6.87 12.58 25.18
CA HIS A 135 7.44 12.28 26.49
C HIS A 135 7.89 10.81 26.56
N SER A 136 9.16 10.64 26.90
CA SER A 136 9.75 9.64 27.81
C SER A 136 8.85 8.49 28.28
N LYS A 137 9.34 7.24 28.09
CA LYS A 137 8.92 5.94 28.67
C LYS A 137 8.07 5.05 27.71
N TRP A 138 8.76 4.32 26.84
CA TRP A 138 8.17 3.20 26.09
C TRP A 138 7.85 2.05 27.05
N THR A 139 6.57 1.87 27.41
CA THR A 139 6.13 0.74 28.24
C THR A 139 6.16 -0.57 27.43
N LEU A 140 6.71 -1.64 28.02
CA LEU A 140 6.78 -3.00 27.46
C LEU A 140 5.48 -3.49 26.79
N GLY A 141 4.31 -3.02 27.24
CA GLY A 141 3.00 -3.38 26.68
C GLY A 141 2.75 -2.88 25.25
N LYS A 142 3.26 -1.71 24.85
CA LYS A 142 2.98 -1.14 23.52
C LYS A 142 3.70 -1.89 22.41
N SER A 143 4.97 -2.27 22.62
CA SER A 143 5.73 -3.07 21.65
C SER A 143 5.17 -4.48 21.50
N GLN A 144 4.73 -5.09 22.61
CA GLN A 144 4.09 -6.40 22.60
C GLN A 144 2.73 -6.38 21.88
N ARG A 145 1.95 -5.30 22.03
CA ARG A 145 0.70 -5.11 21.26
C ARG A 145 0.98 -4.91 19.77
N LEU A 146 1.98 -4.11 19.40
CA LEU A 146 2.37 -3.94 17.99
C LEU A 146 2.83 -5.25 17.35
N LEU A 147 3.60 -6.06 18.08
CA LEU A 147 3.96 -7.40 17.65
C LEU A 147 2.72 -8.26 17.43
N ALA A 148 1.78 -8.28 18.38
CA ALA A 148 0.53 -9.04 18.23
C ALA A 148 -0.26 -8.60 17.00
N CYS A 149 -0.41 -7.29 16.77
CA CYS A 149 -1.02 -6.75 15.55
C CYS A 149 -0.31 -7.24 14.29
N ARG A 150 1.03 -7.23 14.27
CA ARG A 150 1.79 -7.72 13.11
C ARG A 150 1.59 -9.20 12.86
N LEU A 151 1.67 -10.02 13.90
CA LEU A 151 1.45 -11.47 13.78
C LEU A 151 0.04 -11.78 13.25
N VAL A 152 -0.97 -11.02 13.69
CA VAL A 152 -2.35 -11.13 13.15
C VAL A 152 -2.41 -10.72 11.67
N SER A 153 -1.76 -9.62 11.28
CA SER A 153 -1.68 -9.22 9.86
C SER A 153 -1.02 -10.29 8.99
N ASP A 154 0.09 -10.87 9.46
CA ASP A 154 0.82 -11.92 8.75
C ASP A 154 -0.03 -13.19 8.59
N ASP A 155 -0.75 -13.60 9.64
CA ASP A 155 -1.67 -14.74 9.61
C ASP A 155 -2.85 -14.51 8.63
N ILE A 156 -3.43 -13.31 8.63
CA ILE A 156 -4.44 -12.93 7.66
C ILE A 156 -3.86 -12.96 6.25
N ALA A 157 -2.66 -12.43 6.03
CA ALA A 157 -2.02 -12.43 4.71
C ALA A 157 -1.76 -13.85 4.20
N VAL A 158 -1.30 -14.77 5.07
CA VAL A 158 -1.14 -16.20 4.76
C VAL A 158 -2.49 -16.84 4.38
N THR A 159 -3.56 -16.47 5.08
CA THR A 159 -4.92 -16.93 4.76
C THR A 159 -5.38 -16.40 3.39
N GLN A 160 -5.14 -15.12 3.10
CA GLN A 160 -5.53 -14.46 1.85
C GLN A 160 -4.78 -14.99 0.62
N LEU A 161 -3.59 -15.58 0.80
CA LEU A 161 -2.93 -16.30 -0.30
C LEU A 161 -3.80 -17.44 -0.84
N GLY A 162 -4.75 -17.96 -0.06
CA GLY A 162 -5.84 -18.79 -0.56
C GLY A 162 -5.33 -19.96 -1.41
N GLU A 163 -6.00 -20.24 -2.52
CA GLU A 163 -5.65 -21.31 -3.47
C GLU A 163 -4.34 -21.07 -4.25
N ARG A 164 -3.68 -19.91 -4.08
CA ARG A 164 -2.39 -19.63 -4.72
C ARG A 164 -1.24 -20.43 -4.09
N ILE A 165 -1.45 -20.94 -2.88
CA ILE A 165 -0.52 -21.84 -2.18
C ILE A 165 -1.26 -23.10 -1.74
N CYS A 166 -0.54 -24.22 -1.64
CA CYS A 166 -1.14 -25.44 -1.11
C CYS A 166 -1.44 -25.32 0.39
N GLU A 167 -2.35 -26.17 0.88
CA GLU A 167 -2.74 -26.22 2.29
C GLU A 167 -1.55 -26.48 3.21
N ARG A 168 -0.65 -27.41 2.83
CA ARG A 168 0.55 -27.71 3.61
C ARG A 168 1.41 -26.47 3.83
N LEU A 169 1.67 -25.69 2.79
CA LEU A 169 2.47 -24.46 2.90
C LEU A 169 1.78 -23.43 3.80
N ARG A 170 0.45 -23.32 3.71
CA ARG A 170 -0.33 -22.44 4.59
C ARG A 170 -0.22 -22.87 6.05
N LEU A 171 -0.32 -24.17 6.34
CA LEU A 171 -0.19 -24.72 7.69
C LEU A 171 1.21 -24.53 8.26
N VAL A 172 2.26 -24.75 7.46
CA VAL A 172 3.66 -24.53 7.87
C VAL A 172 3.89 -23.07 8.25
N LEU A 173 3.40 -22.13 7.44
CA LEU A 173 3.50 -20.70 7.73
C LEU A 173 2.69 -20.31 8.98
N GLY A 174 1.45 -20.78 9.09
CA GLY A 174 0.59 -20.51 10.24
C GLY A 174 1.17 -21.06 11.55
N GLN A 175 1.73 -22.27 11.52
CA GLN A 175 2.40 -22.87 12.67
C GLN A 175 3.64 -22.08 13.07
N ALA A 176 4.46 -21.65 12.11
CA ALA A 176 5.64 -20.83 12.40
C ALA A 176 5.27 -19.47 13.04
N ILE A 177 4.19 -18.82 12.57
CA ILE A 177 3.66 -17.59 13.19
C ILE A 177 3.20 -17.87 14.63
N LYS A 178 2.48 -18.97 14.84
CA LYS A 178 1.99 -19.40 16.16
C LYS A 178 3.14 -19.68 17.14
N ASP A 179 4.11 -20.49 16.74
CA ASP A 179 5.28 -20.84 17.57
C ASP A 179 6.10 -19.59 17.92
N PHE A 180 6.24 -18.67 16.95
CA PHE A 180 6.89 -17.39 17.20
C PHE A 180 6.11 -16.57 18.23
N SER A 181 4.78 -16.50 18.11
CA SER A 181 3.90 -15.80 19.04
C SER A 181 4.03 -16.33 20.46
N GLU A 182 3.95 -17.65 20.64
CA GLU A 182 4.08 -18.31 21.96
C GLU A 182 5.43 -18.01 22.62
N LYS A 183 6.50 -17.94 21.83
CA LYS A 183 7.86 -17.67 22.33
C LYS A 183 8.14 -16.20 22.61
N HIS A 184 7.54 -15.27 21.85
CA HIS A 184 7.99 -13.88 21.78
C HIS A 184 6.92 -12.82 22.05
N CYS A 185 5.63 -13.17 21.97
CA CYS A 185 4.50 -12.25 22.13
C CYS A 185 3.70 -12.55 23.41
N LYS A 186 4.12 -11.98 24.53
CA LYS A 186 3.44 -12.07 25.84
C LYS A 186 2.03 -11.45 25.82
N PHE A 187 1.77 -10.49 24.94
CA PHE A 187 0.43 -9.91 24.78
C PHE A 187 -0.54 -10.90 24.13
N GLY A 188 -0.05 -11.83 23.31
CA GLY A 188 -0.87 -12.82 22.61
C GLY A 188 -1.68 -12.24 21.45
N MET A 189 -1.78 -13.00 20.36
CA MET A 189 -2.54 -12.61 19.16
C MET A 189 -4.05 -12.52 19.41
N GLY A 190 -4.60 -13.35 20.32
CA GLY A 190 -6.03 -13.39 20.63
C GLY A 190 -6.58 -12.12 21.30
N ASN A 191 -5.70 -11.25 21.79
CA ASN A 191 -6.08 -9.98 22.42
C ASN A 191 -6.15 -8.81 21.42
N VAL A 192 -5.97 -9.09 20.13
CA VAL A 192 -6.06 -8.11 19.05
C VAL A 192 -7.20 -8.49 18.11
N LYS A 193 -7.90 -7.49 17.58
CA LYS A 193 -8.95 -7.72 16.58
C LYS A 193 -8.35 -8.33 15.31
N ARG A 194 -9.07 -9.25 14.69
CA ARG A 194 -8.59 -9.92 13.47
C ARG A 194 -8.80 -9.04 12.24
N GLU A 195 -7.90 -8.10 12.03
CA GLU A 195 -7.84 -7.22 10.86
C GLU A 195 -6.38 -6.98 10.44
N VAL A 196 -6.19 -6.49 9.21
CA VAL A 196 -4.84 -6.16 8.72
C VAL A 196 -4.43 -4.80 9.26
N TYR A 197 -3.34 -4.79 10.02
CA TYR A 197 -2.70 -3.58 10.55
C TYR A 197 -1.57 -3.12 9.65
N ALA A 198 -1.57 -1.82 9.34
CA ALA A 198 -0.49 -1.13 8.65
C ALA A 198 -0.24 0.26 9.28
N ASP A 199 0.98 0.76 9.14
CA ASP A 199 1.35 2.10 9.59
C ASP A 199 0.58 3.21 8.84
N SER A 200 0.49 4.38 9.47
CA SER A 200 -0.24 5.54 8.93
C SER A 200 0.32 6.04 7.58
N VAL A 201 1.64 5.98 7.38
CA VAL A 201 2.28 6.46 6.13
C VAL A 201 1.93 5.57 4.93
N PRO A 202 2.11 4.23 4.97
CA PRO A 202 1.60 3.33 3.94
C PRO A 202 0.09 3.51 3.68
N THR A 203 -0.70 3.68 4.73
CA THR A 203 -2.15 3.88 4.63
C THR A 203 -2.50 5.17 3.87
N ALA A 204 -1.86 6.29 4.25
CA ALA A 204 -2.04 7.58 3.58
C ALA A 204 -1.64 7.52 2.10
N LEU A 205 -0.51 6.86 1.80
CA LEU A 205 -0.07 6.67 0.42
C LEU A 205 -1.10 5.87 -0.39
N VAL A 206 -1.65 4.79 0.14
CA VAL A 206 -2.69 4.00 -0.53
C VAL A 206 -3.93 4.84 -0.83
N HIS A 207 -4.37 5.68 0.11
CA HIS A 207 -5.49 6.60 -0.11
C HIS A 207 -5.20 7.61 -1.23
N GLU A 208 -4.01 8.19 -1.26
CA GLU A 208 -3.61 9.12 -2.33
C GLU A 208 -3.61 8.42 -3.71
N LEU A 209 -2.99 7.24 -3.80
CA LEU A 209 -2.90 6.49 -5.04
C LEU A 209 -4.28 6.03 -5.55
N ASN A 210 -5.19 5.64 -4.65
CA ASN A 210 -6.58 5.34 -4.99
C ASN A 210 -7.30 6.56 -5.58
N SER A 211 -7.14 7.72 -4.94
CA SER A 211 -7.73 8.98 -5.41
C SER A 211 -7.20 9.38 -6.78
N TRP A 212 -5.89 9.26 -6.98
CA TRP A 212 -5.25 9.51 -8.26
C TRP A 212 -5.75 8.56 -9.35
N GLU A 213 -5.82 7.25 -9.09
CA GLU A 213 -6.28 6.25 -10.06
C GLU A 213 -7.73 6.52 -10.51
N ALA A 214 -8.61 6.89 -9.57
CA ALA A 214 -9.99 7.27 -9.87
C ALA A 214 -10.06 8.54 -10.75
N SER A 215 -9.28 9.56 -10.39
CA SER A 215 -9.19 10.82 -11.16
C SER A 215 -8.63 10.59 -12.57
N TYR A 216 -7.57 9.80 -12.68
CA TYR A 216 -6.92 9.45 -13.95
C TYR A 216 -7.87 8.70 -14.89
N ARG A 217 -8.60 7.71 -14.38
CA ARG A 217 -9.63 6.99 -15.15
C ARG A 217 -10.75 7.90 -15.62
N LYS A 218 -11.23 8.82 -14.78
CA LYS A 218 -12.26 9.80 -15.15
C LYS A 218 -11.78 10.72 -16.27
N LYS A 219 -10.55 11.27 -16.17
CA LYS A 219 -9.95 12.11 -17.21
C LYS A 219 -9.83 11.37 -18.54
N ASN A 220 -9.31 10.14 -18.51
CA ASN A 220 -9.18 9.32 -19.72
C ASN A 220 -10.52 8.97 -20.37
N ARG A 221 -11.56 8.73 -19.57
CA ARG A 221 -12.92 8.51 -20.09
C ARG A 221 -13.43 9.74 -20.83
N ILE A 222 -13.29 10.94 -20.24
CA ILE A 222 -13.70 12.21 -20.86
C ILE A 222 -12.96 12.44 -22.17
N ILE A 223 -11.65 12.20 -22.21
CA ILE A 223 -10.84 12.33 -23.42
C ILE A 223 -11.35 11.36 -24.50
N ARG A 224 -11.57 10.09 -24.17
CA ARG A 224 -12.08 9.09 -25.12
C ARG A 224 -13.46 9.45 -25.67
N GLU A 225 -14.40 9.86 -24.82
CA GLU A 225 -15.73 10.31 -25.24
C GLU A 225 -15.65 11.54 -26.16
N ARG A 226 -14.76 12.49 -25.86
CA ARG A 226 -14.55 13.68 -26.71
C ARG A 226 -13.93 13.31 -28.06
N THR A 227 -12.95 12.42 -28.08
CA THR A 227 -12.34 11.92 -29.33
C THR A 227 -13.32 11.11 -30.17
N GLN A 228 -14.17 10.27 -29.55
CA GLN A 228 -15.22 9.53 -30.27
C GLN A 228 -16.26 10.46 -30.90
N ARG A 229 -16.66 11.55 -30.22
CA ARG A 229 -17.54 12.58 -30.79
C ARG A 229 -16.92 13.36 -31.96
N MET A 230 -15.59 13.44 -32.02
CA MET A 230 -14.88 14.08 -33.14
C MET A 230 -14.71 13.16 -34.35
N ILE A 231 -14.71 11.84 -34.15
CA ILE A 231 -14.53 10.83 -35.20
C ILE A 231 -15.89 10.36 -35.76
N ALA A 232 -16.97 10.49 -35.00
CA ALA A 232 -18.32 10.29 -35.51
C ALA A 232 -18.59 11.31 -36.64
N PRO A 233 -19.05 10.88 -37.83
CA PRO A 233 -19.49 11.80 -38.86
C PRO A 233 -20.57 12.72 -38.27
N PRO A 234 -20.65 14.01 -38.68
CA PRO A 234 -21.87 14.77 -38.42
C PRO A 234 -23.02 13.96 -39.05
N ASP A 235 -24.05 13.64 -38.29
CA ASP A 235 -25.23 12.97 -38.80
C ASP A 235 -25.72 13.70 -40.06
N SER A 236 -25.38 13.13 -41.21
CA SER A 236 -25.86 13.50 -42.52
C SER A 236 -27.36 13.23 -42.55
N GLU A 237 -28.12 14.31 -42.71
CA GLU A 237 -29.41 14.38 -43.38
C GLU A 237 -30.32 13.14 -43.26
N LEU A 238 -31.15 13.11 -42.22
CA LEU A 238 -32.43 12.40 -42.27
C LEU A 238 -33.55 13.40 -42.63
N PRO A 239 -34.50 13.04 -43.51
CA PRO A 239 -35.48 13.95 -44.06
C PRO A 239 -36.44 14.44 -42.98
N ARG A 240 -36.64 15.76 -42.94
CA ARG A 240 -37.58 16.47 -42.08
C ARG A 240 -38.98 15.86 -42.22
N ARG A 241 -39.44 15.16 -41.18
CA ARG A 241 -40.86 14.87 -41.00
C ARG A 241 -41.46 15.98 -40.14
N ASN A 242 -42.23 16.84 -40.80
CA ASN A 242 -42.94 17.98 -40.22
C ASN A 242 -43.69 17.58 -38.94
N SER A 243 -43.26 18.14 -37.81
CA SER A 243 -44.02 18.17 -36.55
C SER A 243 -44.08 19.64 -36.15
N PRO A 244 -45.25 20.20 -35.83
CA PRO A 244 -45.38 21.63 -35.59
C PRO A 244 -44.64 22.04 -34.30
N ILE A 245 -43.92 23.15 -34.44
CA ILE A 245 -43.16 23.83 -33.40
C ILE A 245 -44.17 24.41 -32.39
N VAL A 246 -44.13 23.91 -31.15
CA VAL A 246 -44.62 24.67 -29.99
C VAL A 246 -43.38 25.32 -29.38
N GLU A 247 -43.21 26.62 -29.65
CA GLU A 247 -42.21 27.45 -28.98
C GLU A 247 -42.48 27.45 -27.47
N ARG A 248 -41.61 26.82 -26.69
CA ARG A 248 -41.48 27.12 -25.26
C ARG A 248 -40.13 27.78 -25.01
N ALA A 249 -40.22 28.96 -24.43
CA ALA A 249 -39.17 29.93 -24.23
C ALA A 249 -37.89 29.34 -23.60
N LYS A 250 -36.77 29.82 -24.14
CA LYS A 250 -35.42 29.68 -23.58
C LYS A 250 -35.37 30.32 -22.19
N SER A 251 -35.01 29.54 -21.17
CA SER A 251 -34.46 30.07 -19.92
C SER A 251 -32.97 29.74 -19.87
N THR A 252 -32.16 30.64 -20.41
CA THR A 252 -30.73 30.75 -20.13
C THR A 252 -30.55 31.19 -18.68
N ARG A 253 -30.06 30.31 -17.81
CA ARG A 253 -29.43 30.75 -16.55
C ARG A 253 -27.98 30.29 -16.50
N ASN A 254 -27.19 31.25 -16.96
CA ASN A 254 -25.76 31.50 -16.83
C ASN A 254 -25.00 30.77 -15.72
N LEU A 255 -23.84 30.27 -16.15
CA LEU A 255 -22.58 30.17 -15.42
C LEU A 255 -22.44 31.31 -14.38
N TYR A 256 -22.22 30.94 -13.12
CA TYR A 256 -21.66 31.87 -12.15
C TYR A 256 -20.16 31.57 -12.00
N SER A 257 -19.39 32.59 -12.40
CA SER A 257 -17.98 32.80 -12.10
C SER A 257 -17.74 32.79 -10.60
N ILE A 258 -16.68 32.11 -10.17
CA ILE A 258 -16.08 32.31 -8.85
C ILE A 258 -15.38 33.66 -8.93
N TYR A 259 -15.95 34.68 -8.28
CA TYR A 259 -15.25 35.93 -7.99
C TYR A 259 -14.34 35.68 -6.79
N GLU A 260 -13.02 35.81 -7.01
CA GLU A 260 -12.05 35.98 -5.94
C GLU A 260 -12.38 37.29 -5.21
N HIS A 261 -12.72 37.18 -3.92
CA HIS A 261 -12.75 38.33 -3.03
C HIS A 261 -11.37 38.46 -2.38
N ASP A 262 -10.64 39.50 -2.76
CA ASP A 262 -9.50 40.01 -2.02
C ASP A 262 -9.98 40.53 -0.65
N GLU A 263 -9.93 39.69 0.38
CA GLU A 263 -10.01 40.15 1.75
C GLU A 263 -8.70 40.86 2.12
N VAL A 264 -8.70 42.19 1.99
CA VAL A 264 -7.64 43.04 2.53
C VAL A 264 -7.79 43.10 4.06
N PRO A 265 -6.74 42.81 4.86
CA PRO A 265 -6.83 42.89 6.32
C PRO A 265 -7.03 44.34 6.78
N GLN A 266 -8.15 44.63 7.45
CA GLN A 266 -8.31 45.90 8.17
C GLN A 266 -7.46 45.91 9.45
N ARG A 267 -6.56 46.90 9.58
CA ARG A 267 -5.84 47.17 10.83
C ARG A 267 -6.83 47.59 11.94
N PRO A 268 -6.64 47.13 13.18
CA PRO A 268 -7.39 47.65 14.32
C PRO A 268 -7.01 49.12 14.57
N ARG A 269 -8.00 50.01 14.60
CA ARG A 269 -7.86 51.37 15.11
C ARG A 269 -7.96 51.32 16.64
N SER A 270 -6.87 51.68 17.32
CA SER A 270 -6.90 52.04 18.74
C SER A 270 -7.68 53.34 18.91
N PHE A 271 -8.65 53.35 19.82
CA PHE A 271 -9.26 54.57 20.34
C PHE A 271 -8.85 54.75 21.80
N ASP A 272 -8.22 55.89 22.07
CA ASP A 272 -7.88 56.41 23.39
C ASP A 272 -9.13 56.67 24.23
N ARG A 273 -9.05 56.30 25.51
CA ARG A 273 -9.56 57.07 26.64
C ARG A 273 -8.60 56.90 27.83
#